data_AF-A0AAV3HVC3-F1
#
_entry.id   AF-A0AAV3HVC3-F1
#
_cell.length_a   1.000
_cell.length_b   1.000
_cell.length_c   1.000
_cell.angle_alpha   90.00
_cell.angle_beta   90.00
_cell.angle_gamma   90.00
#
_symmetry.space_group_name_H-M   'P 1'
#
loop_
_entity.id
_entity.type
_entity.pdbx_description
1 polymer ?
#
loop_
_entity_poly.entity_id
_entity_poly.type
_entity_poly.pdbx_seq_one_letter_code
_entity_poly.pdbx_strand_id
1 'polypeptide(L)'
;MLAVASSSFAADKLNIGITLQPYYSYVKAVVGDKAEILPLVDAGFNPHNYLPQPNDLKRLKQMDVIVVNGIGHDDFALKVIQASQRDDLVVIEANKEVPLLPAMGQSVGKGAVNPHTFVGLSTTIQKVYTIASELSKLDPENAAFYRKNARSYAKTFRLLKRDAMLSLGQLDTAGMKVATTHNAYGYILQEFGVDVAAVIEPAHGVEPSASQLQETIEKIRQSGIDVLFYELNMPNRFVDTIEEATGVQLYRFSHMTHGEYEANKVEVEMRENVATLIEAMKFVASKHEQEKA
;
A
#
# COMPACT_ATOMS: atom_id res chain seq x y z
N MET A 1 -11.36 -54.49 -25.38
CA MET A 1 -11.24 -53.37 -24.44
C MET A 1 -10.64 -52.19 -25.19
N LEU A 2 -11.46 -51.20 -25.56
CA LEU A 2 -10.97 -49.94 -26.13
C LEU A 2 -10.35 -49.11 -25.00
N ALA A 3 -9.08 -48.75 -25.12
CA ALA A 3 -8.43 -47.77 -24.27
C ALA A 3 -8.87 -46.37 -24.73
N VAL A 4 -9.61 -45.66 -23.87
CA VAL A 4 -9.95 -44.25 -24.06
C VAL A 4 -8.75 -43.44 -23.60
N ALA A 5 -7.98 -42.89 -24.54
CA ALA A 5 -6.96 -41.90 -24.24
C ALA A 5 -7.66 -40.61 -23.79
N SER A 6 -7.49 -40.26 -22.52
CA SER A 6 -7.97 -39.00 -21.96
C SER A 6 -6.93 -37.93 -22.26
N SER A 7 -7.14 -37.15 -23.32
CA SER A 7 -6.33 -35.96 -23.59
C SER A 7 -6.69 -34.89 -22.57
N SER A 8 -5.85 -34.75 -21.55
CA SER A 8 -5.86 -33.60 -20.64
C SER A 8 -5.42 -32.36 -21.42
N PHE A 9 -6.36 -31.59 -21.95
CA PHE A 9 -6.08 -30.20 -22.29
C PHE A 9 -5.82 -29.48 -20.96
N ALA A 10 -4.58 -29.07 -20.71
CA ALA A 10 -4.32 -28.08 -19.68
C ALA A 10 -5.10 -26.82 -20.09
N ALA A 11 -6.09 -26.41 -19.30
CA ALA A 11 -6.74 -25.14 -19.50
C ALA A 11 -5.67 -24.04 -19.53
N ASP A 12 -5.74 -23.15 -20.52
CA ASP A 12 -4.79 -22.05 -20.63
C ASP A 12 -4.82 -21.24 -19.32
N LYS A 13 -3.63 -20.87 -18.82
CA LYS A 13 -3.52 -20.11 -17.58
C LYS A 13 -4.17 -18.74 -17.75
N LEU A 14 -4.89 -18.30 -16.72
CA LEU A 14 -5.44 -16.96 -16.66
C LEU A 14 -4.32 -15.91 -16.72
N ASN A 15 -4.46 -14.90 -17.56
CA ASN A 15 -3.56 -13.75 -17.63
C ASN A 15 -4.10 -12.62 -16.73
N ILE A 16 -3.44 -12.40 -15.60
CA ILE A 16 -3.87 -11.46 -14.56
C ILE A 16 -3.04 -10.18 -14.62
N GLY A 17 -3.70 -9.09 -14.99
CA GLY A 17 -3.18 -7.73 -14.90
C GLY A 17 -3.02 -7.24 -13.47
N ILE A 18 -1.98 -6.44 -13.22
CA ILE A 18 -1.82 -5.65 -11.98
C ILE A 18 -1.38 -4.22 -12.30
N THR A 19 -1.67 -3.29 -11.40
CA THR A 19 -1.38 -1.85 -11.60
C THR A 19 -0.19 -1.34 -10.81
N LEU A 20 0.02 -1.83 -9.59
CA LEU A 20 1.11 -1.41 -8.68
C LEU A 20 1.84 -2.62 -8.11
N GLN A 21 3.08 -2.43 -7.70
CA GLN A 21 3.96 -3.46 -7.15
C GLN A 21 3.34 -4.24 -5.99
N PRO A 22 2.60 -3.63 -5.03
CA PRO A 22 1.97 -4.40 -3.96
C PRO A 22 0.95 -5.43 -4.49
N TYR A 23 0.24 -5.11 -5.55
CA TYR A 23 -0.78 -5.98 -6.15
C TYR A 23 -0.13 -7.14 -6.89
N TYR A 24 1.07 -6.97 -7.44
CA TYR A 24 1.87 -8.10 -7.92
C TYR A 24 2.16 -9.09 -6.80
N SER A 25 2.66 -8.64 -5.64
CA SER A 25 2.90 -9.51 -4.49
C SER A 25 1.62 -10.21 -4.03
N TYR A 26 0.48 -9.50 -3.97
CA TYR A 26 -0.80 -10.09 -3.56
C TYR A 26 -1.28 -11.17 -4.52
N VAL A 27 -1.33 -10.86 -5.82
CA VAL A 27 -1.77 -11.81 -6.84
C VAL A 27 -0.83 -13.01 -6.84
N LYS A 28 0.50 -12.80 -6.82
CA LYS A 28 1.48 -13.90 -6.80
C LYS A 28 1.34 -14.79 -5.58
N ALA A 29 1.11 -14.20 -4.41
CA ALA A 29 0.86 -14.94 -3.19
C ALA A 29 -0.42 -15.78 -3.26
N VAL A 30 -1.47 -15.31 -3.96
CA VAL A 30 -2.71 -16.06 -4.14
C VAL A 30 -2.55 -17.16 -5.19
N VAL A 31 -2.07 -16.83 -6.38
CA VAL A 31 -2.15 -17.71 -7.57
C VAL A 31 -0.96 -18.63 -7.74
N GLY A 32 0.17 -18.36 -7.10
CA GLY A 32 1.38 -19.18 -7.23
C GLY A 32 1.83 -19.31 -8.69
N ASP A 33 1.75 -20.52 -9.24
CA ASP A 33 2.10 -20.88 -10.62
C ASP A 33 0.87 -21.14 -11.52
N LYS A 34 -0.35 -20.99 -10.99
CA LYS A 34 -1.62 -21.31 -11.68
C LYS A 34 -2.09 -20.26 -12.69
N ALA A 35 -1.55 -19.05 -12.61
CA ALA A 35 -1.86 -17.95 -13.49
C ALA A 35 -0.58 -17.21 -13.90
N GLU A 36 -0.63 -16.53 -15.03
CA GLU A 36 0.42 -15.60 -15.46
C GLU A 36 0.07 -14.20 -14.96
N ILE A 37 1.07 -13.43 -14.51
CA ILE A 37 0.86 -12.10 -13.95
C ILE A 37 1.58 -11.09 -14.83
N LEU A 38 0.82 -10.14 -15.35
CA LEU A 38 1.29 -9.12 -16.29
C LEU A 38 1.13 -7.73 -15.67
N PRO A 39 2.22 -7.02 -15.36
CA PRO A 39 2.13 -5.62 -15.01
C PRO A 39 1.58 -4.79 -16.16
N LEU A 40 0.62 -3.90 -15.88
CA LEU A 40 0.11 -2.96 -16.88
C LEU A 40 1.22 -2.00 -17.34
N VAL A 41 2.04 -1.55 -16.39
CA VAL A 41 3.13 -0.58 -16.58
C VAL A 41 4.46 -1.24 -16.21
N ASP A 42 5.55 -0.84 -16.88
CA ASP A 42 6.90 -1.31 -16.56
C ASP A 42 7.34 -0.92 -15.15
N ALA A 43 8.29 -1.66 -14.58
CA ALA A 43 8.92 -1.29 -13.31
C ALA A 43 9.65 0.06 -13.41
N GLY A 44 9.90 0.70 -12.27
CA GLY A 44 10.64 1.98 -12.19
C GLY A 44 9.82 3.23 -12.51
N PHE A 45 8.52 3.10 -12.81
CA PHE A 45 7.62 4.26 -12.92
C PHE A 45 7.25 4.82 -11.54
N ASN A 46 6.92 6.12 -11.50
CA ASN A 46 6.27 6.72 -10.35
C ASN A 46 4.75 6.73 -10.59
N PRO A 47 3.95 6.00 -9.79
CA PRO A 47 2.50 5.93 -10.00
C PRO A 47 1.77 7.26 -9.81
N HIS A 48 2.34 8.23 -9.08
CA HIS A 48 1.68 9.50 -8.79
C HIS A 48 1.65 10.47 -9.97
N ASN A 49 2.57 10.35 -10.94
CA ASN A 49 2.66 11.24 -12.09
C ASN A 49 2.66 10.49 -13.44
N TYR A 50 2.35 9.19 -13.42
CA TYR A 50 2.36 8.37 -14.61
C TYR A 50 1.29 8.80 -15.61
N LEU A 51 1.70 8.93 -16.87
CA LEU A 51 0.81 9.20 -17.99
C LEU A 51 0.67 7.93 -18.83
N PRO A 52 -0.58 7.45 -19.08
CA PRO A 52 -0.83 6.30 -19.94
C PRO A 52 -0.09 6.34 -21.28
N GLN A 53 0.52 5.23 -21.65
CA GLN A 53 1.26 5.06 -22.89
C GLN A 53 0.56 4.06 -23.83
N PRO A 54 0.78 4.15 -25.15
CA PRO A 54 0.21 3.19 -26.11
C PRO A 54 0.60 1.72 -25.83
N ASN A 55 1.74 1.49 -25.17
CA ASN A 55 2.19 0.14 -24.81
C ASN A 55 1.32 -0.50 -23.71
N ASP A 56 0.76 0.30 -22.80
CA ASP A 56 -0.09 -0.19 -21.72
C ASP A 56 -1.36 -0.81 -22.30
N LEU A 57 -1.93 -0.18 -23.34
CA LEU A 57 -3.07 -0.73 -24.07
C LEU A 57 -2.74 -2.05 -24.76
N LYS A 58 -1.52 -2.21 -25.29
CA LYS A 58 -1.07 -3.47 -25.88
C LYS A 58 -0.97 -4.58 -24.84
N ARG A 59 -0.49 -4.27 -23.64
CA ARG A 59 -0.42 -5.21 -22.51
C ARG A 59 -1.81 -5.57 -22.01
N LEU A 60 -2.68 -4.58 -21.83
CA LEU A 60 -4.05 -4.78 -21.38
C LEU A 60 -4.82 -5.76 -22.30
N LYS A 61 -4.57 -5.73 -23.61
CA LYS A 61 -5.18 -6.66 -24.58
C LYS A 61 -4.84 -8.14 -24.34
N GLN A 62 -3.81 -8.44 -23.57
CA GLN A 62 -3.39 -9.80 -23.23
C GLN A 62 -4.02 -10.31 -21.93
N MET A 63 -4.71 -9.44 -21.19
CA MET A 63 -5.22 -9.75 -19.85
C MET A 63 -6.66 -10.28 -19.93
N ASP A 64 -6.97 -11.31 -19.15
CA ASP A 64 -8.35 -11.78 -18.99
C ASP A 64 -9.04 -11.03 -17.83
N VAL A 65 -8.24 -10.68 -16.83
CA VAL A 65 -8.66 -9.95 -15.62
C VAL A 65 -7.57 -8.97 -15.21
N ILE A 66 -7.92 -7.83 -14.61
CA ILE A 66 -6.98 -6.89 -14.01
C ILE A 66 -7.36 -6.57 -12.58
N VAL A 67 -6.40 -6.63 -11.66
CA VAL A 67 -6.57 -6.24 -10.26
C VAL A 67 -6.12 -4.80 -10.09
N VAL A 68 -7.03 -3.97 -9.56
CA VAL A 68 -6.84 -2.53 -9.37
C VAL A 68 -6.94 -2.15 -7.88
N ASN A 69 -6.25 -1.08 -7.50
CA ASN A 69 -6.52 -0.33 -6.30
C ASN A 69 -7.93 0.26 -6.36
N GLY A 70 -8.28 0.96 -7.44
CA GLY A 70 -9.63 1.40 -7.74
C GLY A 70 -10.17 2.52 -6.85
N ILE A 71 -9.35 3.10 -5.99
CA ILE A 71 -9.74 4.15 -5.03
C ILE A 71 -8.86 5.41 -5.13
N GLY A 72 -8.13 5.57 -6.25
CA GLY A 72 -7.37 6.77 -6.60
C GLY A 72 -5.89 6.56 -6.90
N HIS A 73 -5.27 5.46 -6.47
CA HIS A 73 -3.82 5.28 -6.66
C HIS A 73 -3.42 4.83 -8.07
N ASP A 74 -4.38 4.31 -8.84
CA ASP A 74 -4.18 3.78 -10.18
C ASP A 74 -5.19 4.32 -11.18
N ASP A 75 -5.58 5.58 -11.04
CA ASP A 75 -6.44 6.29 -12.00
C ASP A 75 -5.88 6.24 -13.43
N PHE A 76 -4.56 6.15 -13.60
CA PHE A 76 -3.93 5.92 -14.90
C PHE A 76 -4.40 4.60 -15.53
N ALA A 77 -4.53 3.53 -14.74
CA ALA A 77 -4.97 2.23 -15.22
C ALA A 77 -6.45 2.24 -15.59
N LEU A 78 -7.28 2.93 -14.80
CA LEU A 78 -8.71 3.10 -15.11
C LEU A 78 -8.92 3.82 -16.44
N LYS A 79 -8.09 4.83 -16.75
CA LYS A 79 -8.09 5.50 -18.06
C LYS A 79 -7.70 4.55 -19.19
N VAL A 80 -6.70 3.70 -19.00
CA VAL A 80 -6.28 2.69 -19.99
C VAL A 80 -7.39 1.66 -20.22
N ILE A 81 -8.02 1.16 -19.15
CA ILE A 81 -9.16 0.24 -19.21
C ILE A 81 -10.31 0.87 -20.00
N GLN A 82 -10.71 2.10 -19.66
CA GLN A 82 -11.78 2.80 -20.35
C GLN A 82 -11.48 3.02 -21.84
N ALA A 83 -10.25 3.44 -22.17
CA ALA A 83 -9.82 3.65 -23.55
C ALA A 83 -9.75 2.35 -24.37
N SER A 84 -9.62 1.20 -23.71
CA SER A 84 -9.54 -0.09 -24.40
C SER A 84 -10.85 -0.57 -24.99
N GLN A 85 -11.98 -0.10 -24.46
CA GLN A 85 -13.33 -0.51 -24.85
C GLN A 85 -13.51 -2.04 -24.83
N ARG A 86 -12.88 -2.71 -23.85
CA ARG A 86 -12.99 -4.15 -23.62
C ARG A 86 -14.10 -4.46 -22.62
N ASP A 87 -15.24 -4.90 -23.13
CA ASP A 87 -16.37 -5.38 -22.31
C ASP A 87 -16.12 -6.79 -21.73
N ASP A 88 -15.11 -7.50 -22.25
CA ASP A 88 -14.73 -8.84 -21.84
C ASP A 88 -13.69 -8.86 -20.70
N LEU A 89 -13.02 -7.74 -20.44
CA LEU A 89 -12.01 -7.64 -19.38
C LEU A 89 -12.68 -7.57 -18.00
N VAL A 90 -12.37 -8.53 -17.14
CA VAL A 90 -12.84 -8.48 -15.74
C VAL A 90 -11.96 -7.53 -14.93
N VAL A 91 -12.57 -6.63 -14.16
CA VAL A 91 -11.85 -5.73 -13.23
C VAL A 91 -12.12 -6.14 -11.80
N ILE A 92 -11.07 -6.47 -11.05
CA ILE A 92 -11.14 -6.77 -9.61
C ILE A 92 -10.73 -5.54 -8.82
N GLU A 93 -11.71 -4.90 -8.19
CA GLU A 93 -11.50 -3.82 -7.21
C GLU A 93 -11.06 -4.40 -5.87
N ALA A 94 -9.76 -4.44 -5.61
CA ALA A 94 -9.24 -5.11 -4.41
C ALA A 94 -9.74 -4.47 -3.10
N ASN A 95 -10.04 -3.17 -3.12
CA ASN A 95 -10.49 -2.39 -1.97
C ASN A 95 -11.99 -2.41 -1.72
N LYS A 96 -12.77 -3.19 -2.49
CA LYS A 96 -14.22 -3.25 -2.40
C LYS A 96 -14.76 -3.47 -0.97
N GLU A 97 -14.05 -4.25 -0.15
CA GLU A 97 -14.44 -4.56 1.24
C GLU A 97 -13.53 -3.89 2.29
N VAL A 98 -12.66 -2.98 1.88
CA VAL A 98 -11.71 -2.31 2.78
C VAL A 98 -12.35 -1.03 3.34
N PRO A 99 -12.45 -0.87 4.67
CA PRO A 99 -12.83 0.41 5.27
C PRO A 99 -11.77 1.47 4.95
N LEU A 100 -12.21 2.59 4.38
CA LEU A 100 -11.30 3.63 3.88
C LEU A 100 -11.17 4.78 4.89
N LEU A 101 -9.94 5.25 5.06
CA LEU A 101 -9.67 6.50 5.77
C LEU A 101 -9.94 7.70 4.85
N PRO A 102 -10.34 8.85 5.40
CA PRO A 102 -10.40 10.08 4.62
C PRO A 102 -9.00 10.49 4.16
N ALA A 103 -8.91 11.05 2.96
CA ALA A 103 -7.71 11.77 2.57
C ALA A 103 -7.60 13.09 3.37
N MET A 104 -6.37 13.45 3.70
CA MET A 104 -5.97 14.64 4.45
C MET A 104 -4.91 15.39 3.65
N GLY A 105 -4.92 16.72 3.76
CA GLY A 105 -4.05 17.65 3.06
C GLY A 105 -4.79 18.96 2.83
N GLN A 106 -4.08 20.07 2.74
CA GLN A 106 -4.69 21.41 2.60
C GLN A 106 -5.51 21.58 1.31
N SER A 107 -5.16 20.83 0.27
CA SER A 107 -5.76 20.91 -1.06
C SER A 107 -6.58 19.66 -1.43
N VAL A 108 -6.95 18.85 -0.43
CA VAL A 108 -7.77 17.64 -0.64
C VAL A 108 -9.26 18.02 -0.68
N GLY A 109 -9.98 17.55 -1.70
CA GLY A 109 -11.42 17.77 -1.85
C GLY A 109 -12.25 17.07 -0.75
N LYS A 110 -13.42 17.64 -0.41
CA LYS A 110 -14.34 17.02 0.56
C LYS A 110 -14.77 15.63 0.09
N GLY A 111 -14.68 14.64 0.98
CA GLY A 111 -15.08 13.27 0.71
C GLY A 111 -14.05 12.42 -0.05
N ALA A 112 -12.86 12.98 -0.34
CA ALA A 112 -11.76 12.19 -0.89
C ALA A 112 -11.30 11.12 0.12
N VAL A 113 -10.97 9.94 -0.40
CA VAL A 113 -10.50 8.80 0.39
C VAL A 113 -9.00 8.62 0.25
N ASN A 114 -8.37 8.07 1.28
CA ASN A 114 -6.95 7.76 1.27
C ASN A 114 -6.71 6.46 0.46
N PRO A 115 -6.00 6.51 -0.67
CA PRO A 115 -5.86 5.35 -1.56
C PRO A 115 -4.77 4.35 -1.12
N HIS A 116 -4.05 4.63 -0.04
CA HIS A 116 -2.86 3.88 0.41
C HIS A 116 -3.17 2.68 1.29
N THR A 117 -4.29 2.00 1.04
CA THR A 117 -4.66 0.83 1.81
C THR A 117 -3.63 -0.29 1.73
N PHE A 118 -2.72 -0.29 0.76
CA PHE A 118 -1.62 -1.25 0.66
C PHE A 118 -0.52 -1.03 1.73
N VAL A 119 -0.46 0.16 2.36
CA VAL A 119 0.39 0.43 3.51
C VAL A 119 -0.38 0.20 4.82
N GLY A 120 -0.89 -1.02 4.99
CA GLY A 120 -1.56 -1.47 6.21
C GLY A 120 -1.59 -3.00 6.29
N LEU A 121 -1.54 -3.55 7.50
CA LEU A 121 -1.49 -5.00 7.74
C LEU A 121 -2.88 -5.61 7.54
N SER A 122 -3.88 -5.04 8.19
CA SER A 122 -5.27 -5.54 8.17
C SER A 122 -5.93 -5.32 6.81
N THR A 123 -5.69 -4.16 6.20
CA THR A 123 -6.15 -3.84 4.85
C THR A 123 -5.47 -4.72 3.79
N THR A 124 -4.21 -5.12 3.98
CA THR A 124 -3.53 -6.11 3.10
C THR A 124 -4.21 -7.47 3.15
N ILE A 125 -4.55 -7.94 4.36
CA ILE A 125 -5.30 -9.20 4.54
C ILE A 125 -6.64 -9.16 3.81
N GLN A 126 -7.39 -8.06 3.94
CA GLN A 126 -8.69 -7.87 3.28
C GLN A 126 -8.56 -7.93 1.76
N LYS A 127 -7.64 -7.15 1.16
CA LYS A 127 -7.39 -7.15 -0.30
C LYS A 127 -7.05 -8.55 -0.82
N VAL A 128 -6.19 -9.29 -0.12
CA VAL A 128 -5.78 -10.64 -0.52
C VAL A 128 -6.97 -11.61 -0.51
N TYR A 129 -7.88 -11.48 0.46
CA TYR A 129 -9.11 -12.29 0.46
C TYR A 129 -10.08 -11.87 -0.65
N THR A 130 -10.24 -10.58 -0.93
CA THR A 130 -11.04 -10.10 -2.08
C THR A 130 -10.50 -10.68 -3.38
N ILE A 131 -9.19 -10.55 -3.63
CA ILE A 131 -8.53 -11.07 -4.83
C ILE A 131 -8.74 -12.59 -4.95
N ALA A 132 -8.48 -13.34 -3.89
CA ALA A 132 -8.66 -14.80 -3.91
C ALA A 132 -10.13 -15.21 -4.13
N SER A 133 -11.08 -14.46 -3.58
CA SER A 133 -12.51 -14.71 -3.76
C SER A 133 -12.93 -14.48 -5.21
N GLU A 134 -12.57 -13.34 -5.80
CA GLU A 134 -12.93 -13.00 -7.18
C GLU A 134 -12.24 -13.93 -8.20
N LEU A 135 -10.94 -14.20 -8.03
CA LEU A 135 -10.23 -15.16 -8.89
C LEU A 135 -10.79 -16.58 -8.79
N SER A 136 -11.29 -17.00 -7.61
CA SER A 136 -11.96 -18.31 -7.45
C SER A 136 -13.27 -18.42 -8.23
N LYS A 137 -13.92 -17.30 -8.59
CA LYS A 137 -15.13 -17.32 -9.42
C LYS A 137 -14.78 -17.48 -10.90
N LEU A 138 -13.66 -16.88 -11.32
CA LEU A 138 -13.17 -16.92 -12.70
C LEU A 138 -12.46 -18.24 -13.02
N ASP A 139 -11.80 -18.84 -12.02
CA ASP A 139 -11.10 -20.11 -12.14
C ASP A 139 -11.48 -21.06 -10.97
N PRO A 140 -12.64 -21.73 -11.08
CA PRO A 140 -13.17 -22.58 -10.01
C PRO A 140 -12.32 -23.81 -9.72
N GLU A 141 -11.57 -24.32 -10.71
CA GLU A 141 -10.72 -25.50 -10.55
C GLU A 141 -9.57 -25.23 -9.57
N ASN A 142 -9.03 -24.00 -9.57
CA ASN A 142 -7.97 -23.58 -8.65
C ASN A 142 -8.48 -22.86 -7.38
N ALA A 143 -9.79 -22.71 -7.20
CA ALA A 143 -10.38 -21.96 -6.08
C ALA A 143 -9.89 -22.43 -4.69
N ALA A 144 -9.78 -23.75 -4.48
CA ALA A 144 -9.30 -24.30 -3.21
C ALA A 144 -7.83 -23.92 -2.94
N PHE A 145 -7.01 -23.87 -4.00
CA PHE A 145 -5.60 -23.47 -3.96
C PHE A 145 -5.48 -21.98 -3.61
N TYR A 146 -6.23 -21.10 -4.31
CA TYR A 146 -6.25 -19.66 -4.04
C TYR A 146 -6.65 -19.33 -2.60
N ARG A 147 -7.73 -19.94 -2.10
CA ARG A 147 -8.16 -19.74 -0.71
C ARG A 147 -7.13 -20.23 0.31
N LYS A 148 -6.46 -21.35 0.05
CA LYS A 148 -5.40 -21.88 0.93
C LYS A 148 -4.23 -20.90 1.00
N ASN A 149 -3.75 -20.42 -0.15
CA ASN A 149 -2.62 -19.53 -0.21
C ASN A 149 -2.94 -18.16 0.40
N ALA A 150 -4.12 -17.60 0.11
CA ALA A 150 -4.60 -16.38 0.74
C ALA A 150 -4.61 -16.47 2.27
N ARG A 151 -5.06 -17.60 2.84
CA ARG A 151 -5.00 -17.83 4.29
C ARG A 151 -3.57 -17.88 4.82
N SER A 152 -2.66 -18.52 4.08
CA SER A 152 -1.24 -18.60 4.46
C SER A 152 -0.59 -17.21 4.46
N TYR A 153 -0.79 -16.44 3.40
CA TYR A 153 -0.26 -15.09 3.28
C TYR A 153 -0.84 -14.15 4.33
N ALA A 154 -2.17 -14.21 4.57
CA ALA A 154 -2.81 -13.44 5.63
C ALA A 154 -2.30 -13.79 7.04
N LYS A 155 -1.90 -15.05 7.28
CA LYS A 155 -1.30 -15.46 8.56
C LYS A 155 0.00 -14.71 8.83
N THR A 156 0.82 -14.44 7.82
CA THR A 156 2.06 -13.67 7.95
C THR A 156 1.80 -12.29 8.57
N PHE A 157 0.85 -11.52 8.03
CA PHE A 157 0.54 -10.18 8.54
C PHE A 157 -0.14 -10.19 9.90
N ARG A 158 -0.96 -11.21 10.20
CA ARG A 158 -1.53 -11.39 11.56
C ARG A 158 -0.45 -11.63 12.61
N LEU A 159 0.54 -12.47 12.29
CA LEU A 159 1.67 -12.74 13.18
C LEU A 159 2.55 -11.50 13.34
N LEU A 160 2.86 -10.81 12.23
CA LEU A 160 3.63 -9.56 12.26
C LEU A 160 2.96 -8.52 13.17
N LYS A 161 1.65 -8.30 13.02
CA LYS A 161 0.88 -7.40 13.89
C LYS A 161 0.94 -7.82 15.36
N ARG A 162 0.66 -9.10 15.64
CA ARG A 162 0.68 -9.64 17.00
C ARG A 162 2.04 -9.42 17.67
N ASP A 163 3.12 -9.77 16.98
CA ASP A 163 4.47 -9.72 17.53
C ASP A 163 4.89 -8.26 17.78
N ALA A 164 4.53 -7.35 16.87
CA ALA A 164 4.73 -5.91 17.06
C ALA A 164 3.96 -5.39 18.28
N MET A 165 2.66 -5.69 18.41
CA MET A 165 1.86 -5.27 19.57
C MET A 165 2.41 -5.83 20.89
N LEU A 166 2.87 -7.09 20.92
CA LEU A 166 3.50 -7.68 22.12
C LEU A 166 4.79 -6.95 22.50
N SER A 167 5.59 -6.54 21.52
CA SER A 167 6.84 -5.80 21.77
C SER A 167 6.63 -4.39 22.33
N LEU A 168 5.43 -3.84 22.12
CA LEU A 168 5.05 -2.48 22.53
C LEU A 168 4.23 -2.47 23.84
N GLY A 169 3.71 -3.61 24.30
CA GLY A 169 2.68 -3.68 25.35
C GLY A 169 3.08 -3.15 26.73
N GLN A 170 4.37 -2.89 26.99
CA GLN A 170 4.86 -2.31 28.25
C GLN A 170 5.25 -0.84 28.12
N LEU A 171 5.16 -0.26 26.91
CA LEU A 171 5.60 1.10 26.63
C LEU A 171 4.43 2.08 26.77
N ASP A 172 4.68 3.21 27.43
CA ASP A 172 3.73 4.34 27.43
C ASP A 172 3.87 5.15 26.13
N THR A 173 3.15 4.70 25.12
CA THR A 173 3.07 5.34 23.80
C THR A 173 1.79 6.18 23.65
N ALA A 174 1.05 6.37 24.75
CA ALA A 174 -0.19 7.11 24.74
C ALA A 174 0.06 8.56 24.35
N GLY A 175 -0.76 9.08 23.45
CA GLY A 175 -0.66 10.47 23.01
C GLY A 175 0.49 10.77 22.05
N MET A 176 1.18 9.75 21.52
CA MET A 176 2.19 9.92 20.47
C MET A 176 1.62 10.74 19.30
N LYS A 177 2.25 11.87 18.98
CA LYS A 177 1.84 12.74 17.89
C LYS A 177 2.76 12.60 16.69
N VAL A 178 2.16 12.25 15.55
CA VAL A 178 2.90 11.97 14.33
C VAL A 178 2.56 12.98 13.24
N ALA A 179 3.59 13.46 12.55
CA ALA A 179 3.44 14.10 11.24
C ALA A 179 3.92 13.16 10.12
N THR A 180 3.39 13.34 8.93
CA THR A 180 3.86 12.61 7.74
C THR A 180 4.10 13.57 6.58
N THR A 181 5.14 13.36 5.78
CA THR A 181 5.28 14.17 4.55
C THR A 181 4.15 13.89 3.58
N HIS A 182 3.81 12.61 3.43
CA HIS A 182 2.85 12.10 2.47
C HIS A 182 1.73 11.33 3.20
N ASN A 183 0.48 11.50 2.76
CA ASN A 183 -0.68 10.85 3.38
C ASN A 183 -0.84 9.36 3.00
N ALA A 184 0.21 8.55 3.22
CA ALA A 184 0.17 7.12 2.96
C ALA A 184 0.06 6.24 4.20
N TYR A 185 0.50 6.74 5.35
CA TYR A 185 0.82 5.86 6.48
C TYR A 185 -0.28 5.77 7.52
N GLY A 186 -1.41 6.47 7.33
CA GLY A 186 -2.53 6.43 8.27
C GLY A 186 -3.05 5.00 8.51
N TYR A 187 -3.06 4.14 7.48
CA TYR A 187 -3.55 2.77 7.63
C TYR A 187 -2.68 1.89 8.52
N ILE A 188 -1.35 1.99 8.45
CA ILE A 188 -0.47 1.25 9.37
C ILE A 188 -0.46 1.88 10.76
N LEU A 189 -0.44 3.22 10.86
CA LEU A 189 -0.37 3.94 12.13
C LEU A 189 -1.61 3.71 13.02
N GLN A 190 -2.81 3.77 12.44
CA GLN A 190 -4.05 3.53 13.20
C GLN A 190 -4.11 2.12 13.81
N GLU A 191 -3.43 1.13 13.20
CA GLU A 191 -3.43 -0.24 13.70
C GLU A 191 -2.69 -0.40 15.03
N PHE A 192 -1.89 0.59 15.40
CA PHE A 192 -1.14 0.70 16.65
C PHE A 192 -1.64 1.86 17.53
N GLY A 193 -2.81 2.44 17.21
CA GLY A 193 -3.41 3.52 17.98
C GLY A 193 -2.74 4.88 17.81
N VAL A 194 -2.05 5.10 16.69
CA VAL A 194 -1.35 6.34 16.38
C VAL A 194 -2.11 7.13 15.33
N ASP A 195 -2.49 8.37 15.66
CA ASP A 195 -3.15 9.29 14.74
C ASP A 195 -2.13 10.22 14.05
N VAL A 196 -2.40 10.53 12.78
CA VAL A 196 -1.59 11.51 12.02
C VAL A 196 -2.13 12.91 12.32
N ALA A 197 -1.36 13.70 13.07
CA ALA A 197 -1.71 15.07 13.45
C ALA A 197 -1.54 16.06 12.29
N ALA A 198 -0.57 15.82 11.39
CA ALA A 198 -0.30 16.71 10.26
C ALA A 198 0.23 15.95 9.03
N VAL A 199 -0.19 16.40 7.86
CA VAL A 199 0.38 15.99 6.56
C VAL A 199 1.01 17.21 5.90
N ILE A 200 2.27 17.10 5.46
CA ILE A 200 3.04 18.22 4.90
C ILE A 200 2.65 18.51 3.46
N GLU A 201 2.51 17.46 2.64
CA GLU A 201 2.03 17.63 1.28
C GLU A 201 0.60 18.16 1.27
N PRO A 202 0.32 19.24 0.51
CA PRO A 202 -1.03 19.79 0.41
C PRO A 202 -2.01 18.82 -0.26
N ALA A 203 -1.53 18.00 -1.19
CA ALA A 203 -2.29 16.94 -1.84
C ALA A 203 -1.33 15.82 -2.25
N HIS A 204 -1.89 14.65 -2.56
CA HIS A 204 -1.17 13.43 -2.92
C HIS A 204 -0.14 13.68 -4.04
N GLY A 205 1.16 13.63 -3.71
CA GLY A 205 2.27 13.77 -4.67
C GLY A 205 2.57 15.22 -5.09
N VAL A 206 2.01 16.21 -4.40
CA VAL A 206 2.20 17.63 -4.70
C VAL A 206 3.19 18.24 -3.70
N GLU A 207 4.27 18.84 -4.19
CA GLU A 207 5.24 19.53 -3.34
C GLU A 207 4.61 20.81 -2.70
N PRO A 208 4.90 21.09 -1.42
CA PRO A 208 4.46 22.33 -0.76
C PRO A 208 5.21 23.55 -1.28
N SER A 209 4.54 24.72 -1.31
CA SER A 209 5.21 26.01 -1.48
C SER A 209 6.01 26.41 -0.24
N ALA A 210 6.90 27.42 -0.36
CA ALA A 210 7.66 27.93 0.78
C ALA A 210 6.77 28.44 1.95
N SER A 211 5.62 29.06 1.64
CA SER A 211 4.68 29.51 2.67
C SER A 211 3.96 28.34 3.34
N GLN A 212 3.60 27.31 2.57
CA GLN A 212 2.98 26.09 3.12
C GLN A 212 3.97 25.28 3.97
N LEU A 213 5.24 25.23 3.57
CA LEU A 213 6.30 24.63 4.36
C LEU A 213 6.49 25.36 5.69
N GLN A 214 6.53 26.71 5.66
CA GLN A 214 6.64 27.51 6.87
C GLN A 214 5.43 27.31 7.81
N GLU A 215 4.22 27.25 7.27
CA GLU A 215 3.01 26.94 8.04
C GLU A 215 3.09 25.54 8.67
N THR A 216 3.65 24.57 7.95
CA THR A 216 3.85 23.21 8.44
C THR A 216 4.88 23.17 9.57
N ILE A 217 6.02 23.84 9.42
CA ILE A 217 7.05 23.94 10.47
C ILE A 217 6.43 24.53 11.74
N GLU A 218 5.62 25.59 11.60
CA GLU A 218 4.95 26.20 12.73
C GLU A 218 3.92 25.26 13.39
N LYS A 219 3.15 24.52 12.58
CA LYS A 219 2.24 23.47 13.10
C LYS A 219 2.99 22.37 13.84
N ILE A 220 4.14 21.92 13.33
CA ILE A 220 4.97 20.90 13.99
C ILE A 220 5.41 21.39 15.37
N ARG A 221 5.89 22.64 15.47
CA ARG A 221 6.29 23.26 16.74
C ARG A 221 5.11 23.42 17.72
N GLN A 222 3.99 23.95 17.25
CA GLN A 222 2.81 24.22 18.10
C GLN A 222 2.11 22.94 18.56
N SER A 223 2.09 21.91 17.71
CA SER A 223 1.38 20.67 18.01
C SER A 223 2.18 19.72 18.91
N GLY A 224 3.49 19.98 19.09
CA GLY A 224 4.38 19.09 19.84
C GLY A 224 4.49 17.73 19.18
N ILE A 225 4.73 17.71 17.86
CA ILE A 225 4.93 16.46 17.11
C ILE A 225 6.17 15.75 17.66
N ASP A 226 6.04 14.46 17.97
CA ASP A 226 7.14 13.66 18.49
C ASP A 226 8.05 13.13 17.39
N VAL A 227 7.42 12.67 16.31
CA VAL A 227 8.13 12.08 15.16
C VAL A 227 7.48 12.45 13.84
N LEU A 228 8.29 12.47 12.78
CA LEU A 228 7.86 12.70 11.41
C LEU A 228 8.25 11.51 10.53
N PHE A 229 7.26 10.92 9.85
CA PHE A 229 7.49 9.86 8.85
C PHE A 229 7.50 10.41 7.43
N TYR A 230 8.46 9.96 6.63
CA TYR A 230 8.55 10.30 5.21
C TYR A 230 8.86 9.07 4.35
N GLU A 231 8.75 9.23 3.04
CA GLU A 231 8.95 8.13 2.10
C GLU A 231 10.44 7.83 1.90
N LEU A 232 10.80 6.55 1.93
CA LEU A 232 12.17 6.04 1.90
C LEU A 232 12.91 6.25 0.56
N ASN A 233 12.20 6.13 -0.56
CA ASN A 233 12.70 6.09 -1.93
C ASN A 233 12.44 7.38 -2.74
N MET A 234 11.79 8.38 -2.15
CA MET A 234 11.52 9.67 -2.78
C MET A 234 12.41 10.76 -2.19
N PRO A 235 13.08 11.57 -3.04
CA PRO A 235 13.79 12.75 -2.57
C PRO A 235 12.82 13.68 -1.85
N ASN A 236 13.08 13.95 -0.58
CA ASN A 236 12.31 14.95 0.16
C ASN A 236 13.23 16.07 0.64
N ARG A 237 13.45 17.04 -0.24
CA ARG A 237 14.34 18.19 0.00
C ARG A 237 13.93 19.06 1.19
N PHE A 238 12.71 18.88 1.72
CA PHE A 238 12.17 19.69 2.79
C PHE A 238 12.39 19.07 4.17
N VAL A 239 12.67 17.76 4.23
CA VAL A 239 12.80 17.01 5.49
C VAL A 239 13.98 17.54 6.31
N ASP A 240 15.12 17.78 5.68
CA ASP A 240 16.31 18.35 6.36
C ASP A 240 15.99 19.74 6.93
N THR A 241 15.30 20.60 6.16
CA THR A 241 14.88 21.93 6.63
C THR A 241 13.89 21.85 7.79
N ILE A 242 12.99 20.87 7.78
CA ILE A 242 12.03 20.65 8.87
C ILE A 242 12.76 20.17 10.12
N GLU A 243 13.67 19.21 10.00
CA GLU A 243 14.46 18.70 11.13
C GLU A 243 15.32 19.81 11.74
N GLU A 244 16.06 20.56 10.93
CA GLU A 244 16.87 21.71 11.39
C GLU A 244 16.02 22.77 12.10
N ALA A 245 14.82 23.04 11.60
CA ALA A 245 13.94 24.07 12.16
C ALA A 245 13.17 23.62 13.41
N THR A 246 12.89 22.33 13.56
CA THR A 246 11.94 21.81 14.59
C THR A 246 12.57 20.86 15.59
N GLY A 247 13.70 20.23 15.25
CA GLY A 247 14.30 19.16 16.04
C GLY A 247 13.47 17.87 16.07
N VAL A 248 12.48 17.72 15.20
CA VAL A 248 11.61 16.53 15.17
C VAL A 248 12.41 15.30 14.72
N GLN A 249 12.23 14.18 15.41
CA GLN A 249 12.90 12.94 15.04
C GLN A 249 12.29 12.35 13.77
N LEU A 250 13.14 12.04 12.80
CA LEU A 250 12.73 11.53 11.50
C LEU A 250 12.77 10.00 11.42
N TYR A 251 11.77 9.42 10.78
CA TYR A 251 11.69 8.01 10.43
C TYR A 251 11.18 7.81 9.01
N ARG A 252 11.48 6.66 8.39
CA ARG A 252 11.15 6.40 6.99
C ARG A 252 10.23 5.19 6.86
N PHE A 253 9.23 5.31 6.01
CA PHE A 253 8.45 4.18 5.54
C PHE A 253 8.69 3.96 4.04
N SER A 254 8.74 2.70 3.63
CA SER A 254 8.58 2.35 2.24
C SER A 254 7.12 2.46 1.83
N HIS A 255 6.90 3.08 0.67
CA HIS A 255 5.61 3.06 -0.03
C HIS A 255 5.34 1.74 -0.77
N MET A 256 6.35 0.86 -0.91
CA MET A 256 6.27 -0.42 -1.62
C MET A 256 5.95 -0.32 -3.10
N THR A 257 6.24 0.83 -3.71
CA THR A 257 5.97 1.16 -5.12
C THR A 257 7.25 1.44 -5.92
N HIS A 258 8.43 1.29 -5.31
CA HIS A 258 9.72 1.51 -5.97
C HIS A 258 10.37 0.18 -6.44
N GLY A 259 11.15 0.24 -7.52
CA GLY A 259 11.91 -0.90 -8.03
C GLY A 259 11.08 -1.95 -8.78
N GLU A 260 11.63 -3.17 -8.83
CA GLU A 260 11.08 -4.30 -9.59
C GLU A 260 9.81 -4.91 -8.94
N TYR A 261 9.01 -5.57 -9.78
CA TYR A 261 7.89 -6.37 -9.33
C TYR A 261 8.38 -7.68 -8.69
N GLU A 262 8.22 -7.80 -7.38
CA GLU A 262 8.71 -8.95 -6.62
C GLU A 262 7.59 -9.62 -5.82
N ALA A 263 7.61 -10.94 -5.77
CA ALA A 263 6.56 -11.74 -5.10
C ALA A 263 6.50 -11.47 -3.58
N ASN A 264 7.65 -11.24 -2.96
CA ASN A 264 7.81 -11.05 -1.52
C ASN A 264 7.91 -9.58 -1.11
N LYS A 265 7.82 -8.62 -2.05
CA LYS A 265 8.03 -7.18 -1.80
C LYS A 265 7.28 -6.66 -0.59
N VAL A 266 5.95 -6.85 -0.60
CA VAL A 266 5.10 -6.38 0.51
C VAL A 266 5.42 -7.07 1.82
N GLU A 267 5.82 -8.35 1.82
CA GLU A 267 6.20 -9.01 3.07
C GLU A 267 7.48 -8.41 3.65
N VAL A 268 8.51 -8.22 2.82
CA VAL A 268 9.82 -7.69 3.25
C VAL A 268 9.67 -6.26 3.73
N GLU A 269 9.14 -5.38 2.89
CA GLU A 269 9.08 -3.95 3.18
C GLU A 269 8.05 -3.60 4.26
N MET A 270 6.97 -4.39 4.41
CA MET A 270 6.05 -4.20 5.54
C MET A 270 6.70 -4.60 6.87
N ARG A 271 7.58 -5.61 6.90
CA ARG A 271 8.33 -5.96 8.11
C ARG A 271 9.28 -4.82 8.50
N GLU A 272 9.93 -4.21 7.52
CA GLU A 272 10.78 -3.03 7.73
C GLU A 272 9.97 -1.85 8.25
N ASN A 273 8.84 -1.54 7.62
CA ASN A 273 7.93 -0.50 8.10
C ASN A 273 7.48 -0.76 9.55
N VAL A 274 7.07 -1.99 9.88
CA VAL A 274 6.69 -2.33 11.25
C VAL A 274 7.87 -2.18 12.23
N ALA A 275 9.09 -2.58 11.83
CA ALA A 275 10.27 -2.41 12.66
C ALA A 275 10.57 -0.92 12.92
N THR A 276 10.48 -0.07 11.90
CA THR A 276 10.66 1.38 12.02
C THR A 276 9.58 2.01 12.90
N LEU A 277 8.34 1.55 12.81
CA LEU A 277 7.27 2.03 13.70
C LEU A 277 7.56 1.66 15.17
N ILE A 278 8.01 0.43 15.43
CA ILE A 278 8.39 0.00 16.79
C ILE A 278 9.54 0.86 17.33
N GLU A 279 10.54 1.17 16.50
CA GLU A 279 11.65 2.03 16.87
C GLU A 279 11.17 3.44 17.24
N ALA A 280 10.33 4.05 16.41
CA ALA A 280 9.74 5.36 16.68
C ALA A 280 8.92 5.37 17.97
N MET A 281 8.10 4.35 18.20
CA MET A 281 7.29 4.24 19.42
C MET A 281 8.16 4.08 20.68
N LYS A 282 9.27 3.34 20.60
CA LYS A 282 10.23 3.23 21.71
C LYS A 282 10.93 4.56 22.01
N PHE A 283 11.28 5.32 20.97
CA PHE A 283 11.84 6.65 21.13
C PHE A 283 10.86 7.59 21.84
N VAL A 284 9.58 7.60 21.45
CA VAL A 284 8.58 8.44 22.10
C VAL A 284 8.34 8.03 23.55
N ALA A 285 8.27 6.72 23.83
CA ALA A 285 8.11 6.22 25.19
C ALA A 285 9.28 6.65 26.11
N SER A 286 10.52 6.58 25.63
CA SER A 286 11.68 7.00 26.44
C SER A 286 11.71 8.51 26.69
N LYS A 287 11.26 9.33 25.72
CA LYS A 287 11.08 10.77 25.89
C LYS A 287 10.03 11.07 26.97
N HIS A 288 8.87 10.41 26.93
CA HIS A 288 7.83 10.57 27.94
C HIS A 288 8.30 10.17 29.35
N GLU A 289 9.14 9.13 29.48
CA GLU A 289 9.73 8.75 30.76
C GLU A 289 10.68 9.82 31.31
N GLN A 290 11.49 10.43 30.44
CA GLN A 290 12.42 11.50 30.82
C GLN A 290 11.70 12.78 31.25
N GLU A 291 10.58 13.13 30.60
CA GLU A 291 9.78 14.32 30.96
C GLU A 291 9.04 14.16 32.30
N LYS A 292 8.84 12.92 32.77
CA LYS A 292 8.20 12.61 34.06
C LYS A 292 9.20 12.52 35.23
N ALA A 293 10.50 12.39 34.95
CA ALA A 293 11.58 12.23 35.93
C ALA A 293 12.13 13.58 36.42
#